data_AF-A0A956I139-F1
#
_entry.id   AF-A0A956I139-F1
#
_cell.length_a   1.000
_cell.length_b   1.000
_cell.length_c   1.000
_cell.angle_alpha   90.00
_cell.angle_beta   90.00
_cell.angle_gamma   90.00
#
_symmetry.space_group_name_H-M   'P 1'
#
loop_
_entity.id
_entity.type
_entity.pdbx_description
1 polymer ?
#
loop_
_entity_poly.entity_id
_entity_poly.type
_entity_poly.pdbx_seq_one_letter_code
_entity_poly.pdbx_strand_id
1 'polypeptide(L)'
;MLVAVVVLVVERVRALSYVSNVDLPVLRKGVRRLLERGEPDRAARLLAAAEPAWAPHCALPLLDPALDDAERIEIMEDRLADARMASLRGMRTLRGAATIASALGFIGAAIEIHWVFNGDHGILGLEAGRIENIGLAKALLSIAIGIATSSFAIGSFTVLRKIAIQRVTECRRLVGAVEDALGPLNEGDRVVES
;
A
#
# COMPACT_ATOMS: atom_id res chain seq x y z
N MET A 1 8.97 2.76 -18.93
CA MET A 1 8.31 1.75 -18.07
C MET A 1 8.97 1.61 -16.70
N LEU A 2 10.26 1.26 -16.62
CA LEU A 2 10.95 1.10 -15.31
C LEU A 2 10.85 2.33 -14.40
N VAL A 3 11.07 3.54 -14.94
CA VAL A 3 10.91 4.81 -14.19
C VAL A 3 9.49 4.96 -13.63
N ALA A 4 8.46 4.66 -14.42
CA ALA A 4 7.07 4.75 -13.96
C ALA A 4 6.77 3.74 -12.84
N VAL A 5 7.31 2.53 -12.93
CA VAL A 5 7.21 1.52 -11.85
C VAL A 5 7.93 1.99 -10.59
N VAL A 6 9.13 2.56 -10.73
CA VAL A 6 9.89 3.12 -9.59
C VAL A 6 9.15 4.28 -8.94
N VAL A 7 8.64 5.23 -9.73
CA VAL A 7 7.83 6.36 -9.22
C VAL A 7 6.61 5.83 -8.47
N LEU A 8 5.89 4.86 -9.05
CA LEU A 8 4.73 4.26 -8.41
C LEU A 8 5.12 3.56 -7.10
N VAL A 9 6.23 2.80 -7.07
CA VAL A 9 6.74 2.19 -5.83
C VAL A 9 7.08 3.27 -4.79
N VAL A 10 7.79 4.33 -5.16
CA VAL A 10 8.19 5.42 -4.26
C VAL A 10 6.97 6.15 -3.71
N GLU A 11 5.98 6.48 -4.54
CA GLU A 11 4.72 7.09 -4.08
C GLU A 11 4.00 6.20 -3.07
N ARG A 12 3.99 4.88 -3.28
CA ARG A 12 3.32 3.94 -2.36
C ARG A 12 4.10 3.73 -1.08
N VAL A 13 5.42 3.65 -1.14
CA VAL A 13 6.26 3.65 0.05
C VAL A 13 6.01 4.94 0.82
N ARG A 14 5.98 6.11 0.16
CA ARG A 14 5.70 7.39 0.83
C ARG A 14 4.31 7.41 1.46
N ALA A 15 3.28 6.97 0.76
CA ALA A 15 1.91 6.90 1.29
C ALA A 15 1.77 5.95 2.50
N LEU A 16 2.48 4.82 2.51
CA LEU A 16 2.40 3.82 3.59
C LEU A 16 3.36 4.11 4.75
N SER A 17 4.51 4.72 4.48
CA SER A 17 5.58 4.94 5.47
C SER A 17 5.54 6.33 6.09
N TYR A 18 5.33 7.39 5.31
CA TYR A 18 5.46 8.78 5.81
C TYR A 18 4.21 9.34 6.47
N VAL A 19 3.04 8.74 6.23
CA VAL A 19 1.81 9.15 6.92
C VAL A 19 1.82 8.71 8.39
N SER A 20 2.73 7.81 8.81
CA SER A 20 2.68 7.14 10.11
C SER A 20 4.04 7.08 10.81
N ASN A 21 4.70 8.23 11.00
CA ASN A 21 5.94 8.31 11.80
C ASN A 21 5.67 8.45 13.31
N VAL A 22 4.53 7.95 13.78
CA VAL A 22 4.14 7.99 15.19
C VAL A 22 4.59 6.70 15.87
N ASP A 23 5.22 6.82 17.04
CA ASP A 23 5.51 5.68 17.90
C ASP A 23 4.20 5.13 18.48
N LEU A 24 3.59 4.19 17.75
CA LEU A 24 2.30 3.59 18.10
C LEU A 24 2.31 2.86 19.45
N PRO A 25 3.36 2.12 19.84
CA PRO A 25 3.49 1.59 21.19
C PRO A 25 3.37 2.66 22.28
N VAL A 26 4.08 3.78 22.14
CA VAL A 26 4.03 4.90 23.10
C VAL A 26 2.66 5.57 23.08
N LEU A 27 2.12 5.85 21.89
CA LEU A 27 0.80 6.44 21.74
C LEU A 27 -0.28 5.58 22.41
N ARG A 28 -0.32 4.28 22.10
CA ARG A 28 -1.29 3.33 22.67
C ARG A 28 -1.20 3.30 24.19
N LYS A 29 0.01 3.28 24.75
CA LYS A 29 0.22 3.32 26.21
C LYS A 29 -0.25 4.64 26.81
N GLY A 30 -0.04 5.76 26.12
CA GLY A 30 -0.51 7.08 26.53
C GLY A 30 -2.03 7.17 26.55
N VAL A 31 -2.68 6.78 25.44
CA VAL A 31 -4.14 6.76 25.30
C VAL A 31 -4.77 5.87 26.38
N ARG A 32 -4.28 4.63 26.55
CA ARG A 32 -4.82 3.72 27.57
C ARG A 32 -4.75 4.30 28.97
N ARG A 33 -3.61 4.91 29.34
CA ARG A 33 -3.45 5.56 30.65
C ARG A 33 -4.39 6.75 30.86
N LEU A 34 -4.70 7.49 29.81
CA LEU A 34 -5.65 8.62 29.89
C LEU A 34 -7.08 8.11 30.05
N LEU A 35 -7.45 7.04 29.34
CA LEU A 35 -8.76 6.39 29.48
C LEU A 35 -8.93 5.72 30.85
N GLU A 36 -7.92 5.00 31.34
CA GLU A 36 -7.89 4.42 32.70
C GLU A 36 -8.06 5.49 33.80
N ARG A 37 -7.73 6.76 33.52
CA ARG A 37 -7.89 7.90 34.43
C ARG A 37 -9.22 8.63 34.26
N GLY A 38 -10.09 8.18 33.35
CA GLY A 38 -11.35 8.85 33.03
C GLY A 38 -11.17 10.18 32.30
N GLU A 39 -10.10 10.35 31.52
CA GLU A 39 -9.81 11.58 30.76
C GLU A 39 -9.97 11.38 29.23
N PRO A 40 -11.18 11.05 28.71
CA PRO A 40 -11.40 10.75 27.28
C PRO A 40 -11.08 11.96 26.38
N ASP A 41 -11.37 13.18 26.80
CA ASP A 41 -11.06 14.41 26.02
C ASP A 41 -9.56 14.62 25.81
N ARG A 42 -8.73 14.19 26.78
CA ARG A 42 -7.27 14.26 26.64
C ARG A 42 -6.76 13.12 25.76
N ALA A 43 -7.37 11.94 25.83
CA ALA A 43 -7.08 10.84 24.92
C ALA A 43 -7.44 11.21 23.47
N ALA A 44 -8.59 11.83 23.24
CA ALA A 44 -9.02 12.33 21.93
C ALA A 44 -8.05 13.37 21.37
N ARG A 45 -7.64 14.35 22.18
CA ARG A 45 -6.63 15.34 21.79
C ARG A 45 -5.28 14.72 21.47
N LEU A 46 -4.87 13.68 22.20
CA LEU A 46 -3.63 12.96 21.93
C LEU A 46 -3.69 12.20 20.60
N LEU A 47 -4.83 11.58 20.28
CA LEU A 47 -5.05 10.93 18.97
C LEU A 47 -5.09 11.96 17.83
N ALA A 48 -5.80 13.07 18.02
CA ALA A 48 -5.88 14.15 17.03
C ALA A 48 -4.50 14.77 16.73
N ALA A 49 -3.65 14.93 17.75
CA ALA A 49 -2.27 15.41 17.56
C ALA A 49 -1.37 14.42 16.80
N ALA A 50 -1.77 13.16 16.72
CA ALA A 50 -1.07 12.12 15.97
C ALA A 50 -1.60 11.93 14.54
N GLU A 51 -2.64 12.68 14.13
CA GLU A 51 -3.03 12.75 12.72
C GLU A 51 -1.90 13.39 11.87
N PRO A 52 -1.72 12.96 10.62
CA PRO A 52 -2.60 12.12 9.79
C PRO A 52 -2.34 10.60 9.89
N ALA A 53 -1.73 10.09 10.95
CA ALA A 53 -1.44 8.66 11.04
C ALA A 53 -2.72 7.80 11.05
N TRP A 54 -2.67 6.68 10.33
CA TRP A 54 -3.84 5.82 10.08
C TRP A 54 -4.43 5.25 11.37
N ALA A 55 -3.59 4.80 12.29
CA ALA A 55 -4.06 4.18 13.53
C ALA A 55 -4.85 5.18 14.40
N PRO A 56 -4.33 6.39 14.71
CA PRO A 56 -5.14 7.43 15.37
C PRO A 56 -6.41 7.78 14.62
N HIS A 57 -6.33 7.92 13.30
CA HIS A 57 -7.48 8.27 12.47
C HIS A 57 -8.64 7.26 12.61
N CYS A 58 -8.33 5.96 12.68
CA CYS A 58 -9.34 4.91 12.90
C CYS A 58 -9.90 4.90 14.34
N ALA A 59 -9.09 5.26 15.34
CA ALA A 59 -9.48 5.17 16.75
C ALA A 59 -10.16 6.44 17.29
N LEU A 60 -10.00 7.59 16.62
CA LEU A 60 -10.54 8.88 17.06
C LEU A 60 -12.08 8.90 17.23
N PRO A 61 -12.90 8.31 16.34
CA PRO A 61 -14.36 8.32 16.49
C PRO A 61 -14.86 7.74 17.81
N LEU A 62 -14.17 6.71 18.34
CA LEU A 62 -14.53 6.07 19.60
C LEU A 62 -14.49 7.01 20.81
N LEU A 63 -13.81 8.16 20.69
CA LEU A 63 -13.68 9.17 21.74
C LEU A 63 -14.46 10.44 21.45
N ASP A 64 -15.30 10.47 20.42
CA ASP A 64 -16.09 11.65 20.06
C ASP A 64 -17.37 11.73 20.92
N PRO A 65 -17.49 12.73 21.82
CA PRO A 65 -18.66 12.87 22.68
C PRO A 65 -19.94 13.26 21.91
N ALA A 66 -19.83 13.73 20.67
CA ALA A 66 -20.98 14.16 19.87
C ALA A 66 -21.73 12.98 19.21
N LEU A 67 -21.09 11.81 19.14
CA LEU A 67 -21.63 10.60 18.53
C LEU A 67 -22.21 9.67 19.61
N ASP A 68 -23.30 8.98 19.28
CA ASP A 68 -23.78 7.87 20.09
C ASP A 68 -22.90 6.62 19.91
N ASP A 69 -23.08 5.61 20.77
CA ASP A 69 -22.20 4.42 20.74
C ASP A 69 -22.32 3.61 19.44
N ALA A 70 -23.50 3.59 18.81
CA ALA A 70 -23.72 2.89 17.55
C ALA A 70 -23.02 3.61 16.39
N GLU A 71 -23.17 4.92 16.29
CA GLU A 71 -22.52 5.79 15.31
C GLU A 71 -20.99 5.77 15.45
N ARG A 72 -20.46 5.75 16.68
CA ARG A 72 -19.01 5.62 16.93
C ARG A 72 -18.44 4.34 16.33
N ILE A 73 -19.13 3.22 16.52
CA ILE A 73 -18.72 1.91 15.99
C ILE A 73 -18.81 1.93 14.47
N GLU A 74 -19.93 2.38 13.90
CA GLU A 74 -20.13 2.44 12.45
C GLU A 74 -19.03 3.26 11.76
N ILE A 75 -18.79 4.50 12.24
CA ILE A 75 -17.75 5.38 11.67
C ILE A 75 -16.35 4.79 11.83
N MET A 76 -16.08 4.12 12.95
CA MET A 76 -14.79 3.44 13.15
C MET A 76 -14.62 2.26 12.19
N GLU A 77 -15.65 1.45 11.97
CA GLU A 77 -15.61 0.33 11.03
C GLU A 77 -15.38 0.81 9.59
N ASP A 78 -16.07 1.88 9.19
CA ASP A 78 -15.90 2.52 7.90
C ASP A 78 -14.46 3.02 7.70
N ARG A 79 -13.89 3.70 8.71
CA ARG A 79 -12.48 4.16 8.64
C ARG A 79 -11.49 3.00 8.55
N LEU A 80 -11.75 1.88 9.23
CA LEU A 80 -10.93 0.67 9.09
C LEU A 80 -11.06 0.03 7.71
N ALA A 81 -12.27 -0.01 7.16
CA ALA A 81 -12.55 -0.51 5.82
C ALA A 81 -11.83 0.36 4.76
N ASP A 82 -11.88 1.68 4.91
CA ASP A 82 -11.20 2.64 4.05
C ASP A 82 -9.68 2.49 4.11
N ALA A 83 -9.09 2.37 5.31
CA ALA A 83 -7.66 2.10 5.46
C ALA A 83 -7.25 0.79 4.77
N ARG A 84 -8.07 -0.26 4.90
CA ARG A 84 -7.86 -1.54 4.21
C ARG A 84 -7.96 -1.37 2.69
N MET A 85 -8.97 -0.69 2.19
CA MET A 85 -9.17 -0.45 0.75
C MET A 85 -8.07 0.43 0.15
N ALA A 86 -7.66 1.49 0.84
CA ALA A 86 -6.57 2.36 0.44
C ALA A 86 -5.25 1.58 0.31
N SER A 87 -4.99 0.68 1.26
CA SER A 87 -3.82 -0.21 1.20
C SER A 87 -3.86 -1.16 -0.01
N LEU A 88 -5.05 -1.68 -0.36
CA LEU A 88 -5.24 -2.65 -1.45
C LEU A 88 -5.25 -2.02 -2.85
N ARG A 89 -5.84 -0.82 -3.02
CA ARG A 89 -5.99 -0.16 -4.33
C ARG A 89 -4.66 0.05 -5.04
N GLY A 90 -3.64 0.52 -4.32
CA GLY A 90 -2.31 0.73 -4.88
C GLY A 90 -1.63 -0.57 -5.34
N MET A 91 -1.89 -1.68 -4.65
CA MET A 91 -1.24 -2.97 -4.92
C MET A 91 -1.71 -3.64 -6.23
N ARG A 92 -2.95 -3.39 -6.68
CA ARG A 92 -3.46 -3.95 -7.95
C ARG A 92 -2.71 -3.37 -9.16
N THR A 93 -2.37 -2.09 -9.12
CA THR A 93 -1.66 -1.41 -10.22
C THR A 93 -0.24 -1.96 -10.42
N LEU A 94 0.47 -2.26 -9.32
CA LEU A 94 1.80 -2.89 -9.36
C LEU A 94 1.76 -4.27 -10.02
N ARG A 95 0.74 -5.07 -9.69
CA ARG A 95 0.57 -6.40 -10.29
C ARG A 95 0.30 -6.30 -11.80
N GLY A 96 -0.55 -5.36 -12.21
CA GLY A 96 -0.78 -5.10 -13.64
C GLY A 96 0.49 -4.67 -14.37
N ALA A 97 1.25 -3.74 -13.77
CA ALA A 97 2.51 -3.27 -14.33
C ALA A 97 3.55 -4.39 -14.49
N ALA A 98 3.64 -5.33 -13.54
CA ALA A 98 4.54 -6.47 -13.63
C ALA A 98 4.25 -7.36 -14.85
N THR A 99 2.98 -7.71 -15.06
CA THR A 99 2.54 -8.53 -16.21
C THR A 99 2.82 -7.81 -17.53
N ILE A 100 2.46 -6.53 -17.63
CA ILE A 100 2.63 -5.73 -18.84
C ILE A 100 4.11 -5.53 -19.18
N ALA A 101 4.96 -5.32 -18.17
CA ALA A 101 6.39 -5.10 -18.38
C ALA A 101 7.09 -6.29 -19.07
N SER A 102 6.76 -7.51 -18.67
CA SER A 102 7.31 -8.72 -19.30
C SER A 102 6.84 -8.84 -20.75
N ALA A 103 5.55 -8.63 -21.00
CA ALA A 103 4.97 -8.68 -22.35
C ALA A 103 5.60 -7.64 -23.28
N LEU A 104 5.81 -6.41 -22.81
CA LEU A 104 6.48 -5.35 -23.57
C LEU A 104 7.95 -5.69 -23.87
N GLY A 105 8.65 -6.34 -22.94
CA GLY A 105 10.02 -6.82 -23.17
C GLY A 105 10.10 -7.82 -24.33
N PHE A 106 9.15 -8.76 -24.40
CA PHE A 106 9.04 -9.71 -25.51
C PHE A 106 8.63 -9.05 -26.83
N ILE A 107 7.70 -8.09 -26.80
CA ILE A 107 7.31 -7.33 -28.00
C ILE A 107 8.51 -6.56 -28.56
N GLY A 108 9.27 -5.86 -27.71
CA GLY A 108 10.48 -5.16 -28.15
C GLY A 108 11.51 -6.11 -28.77
N ALA A 109 11.67 -7.30 -28.20
CA ALA A 109 12.55 -8.32 -28.77
C ALA A 109 12.06 -8.84 -30.12
N ALA A 110 10.75 -9.06 -30.27
CA ALA A 110 10.15 -9.46 -31.54
C ALA A 110 10.33 -8.38 -32.62
N ILE A 111 10.24 -7.09 -32.25
CA ILE A 111 10.49 -5.97 -33.18
C ILE A 111 11.95 -5.95 -33.64
N GLU A 112 12.90 -6.13 -32.72
CA GLU A 112 14.34 -6.17 -33.06
C GLU A 112 14.68 -7.38 -33.93
N ILE A 113 14.11 -8.55 -33.64
CA ILE A 113 14.25 -9.75 -34.48
C ILE A 113 13.60 -9.53 -35.85
N HIS A 114 12.41 -8.94 -35.91
CA HIS A 114 11.76 -8.62 -37.18
C HIS A 114 12.59 -7.64 -38.02
N TRP A 115 13.21 -6.66 -37.37
CA TRP A 115 14.15 -5.74 -38.01
C TRP A 115 15.35 -6.48 -38.59
N VAL A 116 15.93 -7.46 -37.88
CA VAL A 116 17.05 -8.29 -38.41
C VAL A 116 16.69 -9.02 -39.70
N PHE A 117 15.45 -9.49 -39.85
CA PHE A 117 15.04 -10.29 -41.00
C PHE A 117 14.46 -9.48 -42.16
N ASN A 118 13.86 -8.32 -41.88
CA ASN A 118 13.11 -7.54 -42.88
C ASN A 118 13.58 -6.09 -43.01
N GLY A 119 14.65 -5.71 -42.31
CA GLY A 119 15.18 -4.35 -42.31
C GLY A 119 15.99 -4.06 -43.57
N ASP A 120 15.92 -2.81 -44.04
CA ASP A 120 16.89 -2.33 -45.03
C ASP A 120 18.18 -1.97 -44.30
N HIS A 121 19.21 -2.80 -44.47
CA HIS A 121 20.41 -2.76 -43.64
C HIS A 121 21.57 -1.95 -44.23
N GLY A 122 21.46 -1.54 -45.50
CA GLY A 122 22.49 -0.78 -46.21
C GLY A 122 23.89 -1.40 -46.06
N ILE A 123 24.88 -0.56 -45.75
CA ILE A 123 26.30 -0.94 -45.63
C ILE A 123 26.52 -1.98 -44.50
N LEU A 124 25.67 -2.02 -43.48
CA LEU A 124 25.78 -2.99 -42.38
C LEU A 124 25.51 -4.44 -42.84
N GLY A 125 24.84 -4.62 -43.98
CA GLY A 125 24.61 -5.93 -44.59
C GLY A 125 25.80 -6.51 -45.35
N LEU A 126 26.86 -5.71 -45.56
CA LEU A 126 28.07 -6.17 -46.25
C LEU A 126 29.00 -6.98 -45.33
N GLU A 127 28.81 -6.88 -44.01
CA GLU A 127 29.60 -7.60 -43.01
C GLU A 127 28.80 -8.78 -42.45
N ALA A 128 29.25 -10.01 -42.74
CA ALA A 128 28.56 -11.23 -42.34
C ALA A 128 28.35 -11.29 -40.81
N GLY A 129 27.11 -11.49 -40.38
CA GLY A 129 26.74 -11.68 -38.97
C GLY A 129 26.67 -10.42 -38.10
N ARG A 130 27.02 -9.22 -38.62
CA ARG A 130 26.99 -7.99 -37.81
C ARG A 130 25.57 -7.54 -37.44
N ILE A 131 24.64 -7.63 -38.38
CA ILE A 131 23.22 -7.29 -38.15
C ILE A 131 22.60 -8.23 -37.13
N GLU A 132 22.85 -9.53 -37.27
CA GLU A 132 22.35 -10.57 -36.37
C GLU A 132 22.83 -10.32 -34.94
N ASN A 133 24.12 -10.05 -34.74
CA ASN A 133 24.68 -9.75 -33.43
C ASN A 133 24.07 -8.49 -32.79
N ILE A 134 23.86 -7.42 -33.57
CA ILE A 134 23.25 -6.17 -33.07
C ILE A 134 21.79 -6.41 -32.67
N GLY A 135 21.00 -7.04 -33.54
CA GLY A 135 19.59 -7.30 -33.26
C GLY A 135 19.38 -8.29 -32.12
N LEU A 136 20.20 -9.35 -32.03
CA LEU A 136 20.19 -10.27 -30.88
C LEU A 136 20.55 -9.56 -29.58
N ALA A 137 21.58 -8.70 -29.58
CA ALA A 137 21.96 -7.95 -28.39
C ALA A 137 20.83 -7.01 -27.93
N LYS A 138 20.17 -6.31 -28.85
CA LYS A 138 19.02 -5.44 -28.54
C LYS A 138 17.79 -6.22 -28.09
N ALA A 139 17.50 -7.35 -28.73
CA ALA A 139 16.41 -8.23 -28.35
C ALA A 139 16.60 -8.78 -26.93
N LEU A 140 17.81 -9.26 -26.61
CA LEU A 140 18.18 -9.71 -25.26
C LEU A 140 18.07 -8.58 -24.25
N LEU A 141 18.51 -7.37 -24.60
CA LEU A 141 18.39 -6.20 -23.73
C LEU A 141 16.91 -5.86 -23.45
N SER A 142 16.04 -5.91 -24.45
CA SER A 142 14.59 -5.68 -24.29
C SER A 142 13.95 -6.71 -23.34
N ILE A 143 14.28 -7.99 -23.52
CA ILE A 143 13.83 -9.07 -22.62
C ILE A 143 14.33 -8.82 -21.19
N ALA A 144 15.62 -8.51 -21.03
CA ALA A 144 16.23 -8.27 -19.73
C ALA A 144 15.56 -7.11 -19.00
N ILE A 145 15.25 -6.01 -19.69
CA ILE A 145 14.53 -4.87 -19.12
C ILE A 145 13.11 -5.27 -18.68
N GLY A 146 12.40 -6.04 -19.50
CA GLY A 146 11.06 -6.54 -19.17
C GLY A 146 11.06 -7.42 -17.92
N ILE A 147 11.97 -8.39 -17.86
CA ILE A 147 12.13 -9.30 -16.70
C ILE A 147 12.55 -8.52 -15.46
N ALA A 148 13.56 -7.65 -15.55
CA ALA A 148 14.03 -6.85 -14.41
C ALA A 148 12.91 -5.97 -13.84
N THR A 149 12.14 -5.30 -14.71
CA THR A 149 11.01 -4.45 -14.31
C THR A 149 9.91 -5.27 -13.63
N SER A 150 9.57 -6.45 -14.17
CA SER A 150 8.58 -7.35 -13.58
C SER A 150 9.02 -7.87 -12.21
N SER A 151 10.25 -8.38 -12.11
CA SER A 151 10.83 -8.86 -10.86
C SER A 151 10.86 -7.76 -9.79
N PHE A 152 11.23 -6.54 -10.17
CA PHE A 152 11.22 -5.39 -9.27
C PHE A 152 9.80 -5.04 -8.79
N ALA A 153 8.80 -5.05 -9.68
CA ALA A 153 7.41 -4.80 -9.33
C ALA A 153 6.85 -5.86 -8.38
N ILE A 154 7.14 -7.15 -8.61
CA ILE A 154 6.71 -8.27 -7.76
C ILE A 154 7.40 -8.22 -6.39
N GLY A 155 8.72 -7.96 -6.36
CA GLY A 155 9.47 -7.81 -5.12
C GLY A 155 8.91 -6.66 -4.28
N SER A 156 8.70 -5.50 -4.91
CA SER A 156 8.11 -4.32 -4.27
C SER A 156 6.69 -4.60 -3.77
N PHE A 157 5.86 -5.30 -4.55
CA PHE A 157 4.52 -5.71 -4.13
C PHE A 157 4.56 -6.55 -2.83
N THR A 158 5.49 -7.48 -2.73
CA THR A 158 5.61 -8.36 -1.55
C THR A 158 5.98 -7.57 -0.30
N VAL A 159 6.92 -6.62 -0.43
CA VAL A 159 7.33 -5.74 0.68
C VAL A 159 6.19 -4.80 1.07
N LEU A 160 5.57 -4.12 0.09
CA LEU A 160 4.46 -3.21 0.34
C LEU A 160 3.26 -3.92 0.98
N ARG A 161 2.98 -5.17 0.57
CA ARG A 161 1.93 -5.99 1.18
C ARG A 161 2.22 -6.28 2.65
N LYS A 162 3.46 -6.62 3.01
CA LYS A 162 3.85 -6.84 4.42
C LYS A 162 3.64 -5.57 5.25
N ILE A 163 4.09 -4.42 4.73
CA ILE A 163 3.92 -3.11 5.38
C ILE A 163 2.43 -2.79 5.54
N ALA A 164 1.62 -2.94 4.49
CA ALA A 164 0.17 -2.69 4.53
C ALA A 164 -0.54 -3.55 5.58
N ILE A 165 -0.26 -4.86 5.63
CA ILE A 165 -0.84 -5.77 6.63
C ILE A 165 -0.44 -5.33 8.03
N GLN A 166 0.83 -4.98 8.23
CA GLN A 166 1.32 -4.51 9.52
C GLN A 166 0.58 -3.24 9.95
N ARG A 167 0.39 -2.26 9.06
CA ARG A 167 -0.35 -1.01 9.35
C ARG A 167 -1.81 -1.26 9.70
N VAL A 168 -2.52 -2.09 8.95
CA VAL A 168 -3.92 -2.43 9.28
C VAL A 168 -4.01 -3.15 10.64
N THR A 169 -3.04 -4.02 10.94
CA THR A 169 -2.95 -4.70 12.24
C THR A 169 -2.70 -3.70 13.35
N GLU A 170 -1.85 -2.70 13.12
CA GLU A 170 -1.58 -1.61 14.05
C GLU A 170 -2.83 -0.76 14.32
N CYS A 171 -3.63 -0.41 13.30
CA CYS A 171 -4.91 0.27 13.48
C CYS A 171 -5.84 -0.54 14.40
N ARG A 172 -6.03 -1.83 14.10
CA ARG A 172 -6.86 -2.73 14.93
C ARG A 172 -6.38 -2.85 16.37
N ARG A 173 -5.06 -2.89 16.58
CA ARG A 173 -4.47 -2.96 17.93
C ARG A 173 -4.69 -1.69 18.74
N LEU A 174 -4.72 -0.52 18.10
CA LEU A 174 -5.01 0.73 18.79
C LEU A 174 -6.50 0.85 19.09
N VAL A 175 -7.36 0.53 18.13
CA VAL A 175 -8.82 0.46 18.28
C VAL A 175 -9.19 -0.47 19.43
N GLY A 176 -8.73 -1.73 19.41
CA GLY A 176 -9.03 -2.68 20.48
C GLY A 176 -8.53 -2.22 21.86
N ALA A 177 -7.41 -1.50 21.92
CA ALA A 177 -6.94 -0.94 23.19
C ALA A 177 -7.79 0.22 23.71
N VAL A 178 -8.50 0.93 22.82
CA VAL A 178 -9.46 1.97 23.18
C VAL A 178 -10.78 1.33 23.61
N GLU A 179 -11.29 0.37 22.85
CA GLU A 179 -12.49 -0.40 23.19
C GLU A 179 -12.34 -1.11 24.56
N ASP A 180 -11.24 -1.82 24.78
CA ASP A 180 -10.93 -2.49 26.06
C ASP A 180 -10.91 -1.50 27.23
N ALA A 181 -10.48 -0.26 27.00
CA ALA A 181 -10.35 0.76 28.03
C ALA A 181 -11.66 1.54 28.29
N LEU A 182 -12.54 1.63 27.30
CA LEU A 182 -13.89 2.19 27.43
C LEU A 182 -14.87 1.19 28.07
N GLY A 183 -14.56 -0.11 28.02
CA GLY A 183 -15.45 -1.18 28.48
C GLY A 183 -16.44 -1.61 27.38
N PRO A 184 -17.31 -2.60 27.64
CA PRO A 184 -18.27 -3.04 26.64
C PRO A 184 -19.27 -1.90 26.34
N LEU A 185 -19.11 -1.26 25.18
CA LEU A 185 -20.07 -0.32 24.60
C LEU A 185 -21.39 -1.03 24.16
N ASN A 186 -21.74 -2.17 24.77
CA ASN A 186 -22.69 -3.14 24.21
C ASN A 186 -23.57 -3.88 25.23
N GLU A 187 -23.68 -3.43 26.50
CA GLU A 187 -24.63 -4.02 27.46
C GLU A 187 -25.96 -3.25 27.60
N GLY A 188 -26.23 -2.28 26.72
CA GLY A 188 -27.42 -1.43 26.80
C GLY A 188 -28.70 -1.95 26.12
N ASP A 189 -28.64 -2.92 25.20
CA ASP A 189 -29.77 -3.14 24.26
C ASP A 189 -30.17 -4.60 24.02
N ARG A 190 -29.94 -5.50 24.99
CA ARG A 190 -30.51 -6.86 24.99
C ARG A 190 -31.51 -7.12 26.12
N VAL A 191 -32.07 -6.07 26.71
CA VAL A 191 -33.14 -6.20 27.73
C VAL A 191 -34.33 -5.31 27.39
N VAL A 192 -34.81 -5.32 26.15
CA VAL A 192 -36.19 -4.93 25.84
C VAL A 192 -36.69 -5.80 24.68
N GLU A 193 -37.86 -6.44 24.90
CA GLU A 193 -38.63 -7.30 23.99
C GLU A 193 -38.05 -8.70 23.72
N SER A 194 -38.61 -9.82 24.19
CA SER A 194 -39.91 -10.11 24.83
C SER A 194 -39.90 -11.56 25.33
#